data_AF-A0A6J8C1C5-F1
#
_entry.id   AF-A0A6J8C1C5-F1
#
_cell.length_a   1.000
_cell.length_b   1.000
_cell.length_c   1.000
_cell.angle_alpha   90.00
_cell.angle_beta   90.00
_cell.angle_gamma   90.00
#
_symmetry.space_group_name_H-M   'P 1'
#
loop_
_entity.id
_entity.type
_entity.pdbx_description
1 polymer ?
#
loop_
_entity_poly.entity_id
_entity_poly.type
_entity_poly.pdbx_seq_one_letter_code
_entity_poly.pdbx_strand_id
1 'polypeptide(L)'
;MVHAAVYIKKKIKEDMVLSQAFGKCSEIGAQRYDLVLVGHSLGAGTAAILAILLQQEYPGLHCYAYSPPGGLLSESCVEQTKSFITSVVVGKDVVPRIGLFQMEVLRTDLINVIKISNNSKWKIIMKGICCGSSETDKMNLEQVRREIEKRDLNAHPSDDDITLVAHTPLYPPGKIIHVVRSHPKNNGSSLCCGNNEPVYQAIWADNTSFDEVVVSPTMINDHMPDNVMDALEKV
;
A
#
# COMPACT_ATOMS: atom_id res chain seq x y z
N MET A 1 -5.95 -13.58 -4.22
CA MET A 1 -5.90 -13.58 -2.74
C MET A 1 -6.98 -14.46 -2.13
N VAL A 2 -8.28 -14.25 -2.44
CA VAL A 2 -9.38 -15.09 -1.92
C VAL A 2 -9.14 -16.60 -2.13
N HIS A 3 -8.84 -17.02 -3.36
CA HIS A 3 -8.55 -18.43 -3.64
C HIS A 3 -7.37 -18.99 -2.83
N ALA A 4 -6.31 -18.20 -2.64
CA ALA A 4 -5.16 -18.61 -1.83
C ALA A 4 -5.53 -18.76 -0.35
N ALA A 5 -6.30 -17.82 0.21
CA ALA A 5 -6.78 -17.91 1.59
C ALA A 5 -7.69 -19.12 1.82
N VAL A 6 -8.61 -19.40 0.89
CA VAL A 6 -9.48 -20.59 0.95
C VAL A 6 -8.67 -21.88 0.84
N TYR A 7 -7.68 -21.93 -0.05
CA TYR A 7 -6.78 -23.08 -0.18
C TYR A 7 -5.99 -23.31 1.11
N ILE A 8 -5.39 -22.26 1.68
CA ILE A 8 -4.63 -22.36 2.94
C ILE A 8 -5.54 -22.81 4.08
N LYS A 9 -6.75 -22.25 4.21
CA LYS A 9 -7.74 -22.68 5.21
C LYS A 9 -8.06 -24.17 5.06
N LYS A 10 -8.30 -24.63 3.83
CA LYS A 10 -8.57 -26.05 3.55
C LYS A 10 -7.39 -26.93 3.98
N LYS A 11 -6.17 -26.57 3.60
CA LYS A 11 -4.95 -27.30 3.97
C LYS A 11 -4.72 -27.36 5.48
N ILE A 12 -4.89 -26.24 6.18
CA ILE A 12 -4.77 -26.20 7.64
C ILE A 12 -5.74 -27.16 8.33
N LYS A 13 -6.97 -27.29 7.80
CA LYS A 13 -7.99 -28.20 8.33
C LYS A 13 -7.71 -29.66 7.99
N GLU A 14 -7.39 -29.97 6.73
CA GLU A 14 -7.11 -31.34 6.28
C GLU A 14 -5.89 -31.94 6.98
N ASP A 15 -4.82 -31.16 7.08
CA ASP A 15 -3.55 -31.62 7.64
C ASP A 15 -3.54 -31.47 9.19
N MET A 16 -4.63 -30.95 9.79
CA MET A 16 -4.81 -30.74 11.23
C MET A 16 -3.66 -29.95 11.88
N VAL A 17 -3.03 -29.04 11.14
CA VAL A 17 -1.77 -28.37 11.52
C VAL A 17 -1.93 -27.60 12.83
N LEU A 18 -3.02 -26.83 12.96
CA LEU A 18 -3.26 -26.03 14.16
C LEU A 18 -3.58 -26.91 15.37
N SER A 19 -4.38 -27.97 15.21
CA SER A 19 -4.69 -28.89 16.30
C SER A 19 -3.43 -29.60 16.82
N GLN A 20 -2.53 -30.00 15.93
CA GLN A 20 -1.24 -30.59 16.30
C GLN A 20 -0.34 -29.58 17.02
N ALA A 21 -0.26 -28.34 16.52
CA ALA A 21 0.54 -27.27 17.12
C ALA A 21 0.06 -26.92 18.54
N PHE A 22 -1.25 -26.73 18.72
CA PHE A 22 -1.83 -26.45 20.04
C PHE A 22 -1.74 -27.65 20.99
N GLY A 23 -1.87 -28.88 20.48
CA GLY A 23 -1.69 -30.10 21.28
C GLY A 23 -0.30 -30.19 21.90
N LYS A 24 0.75 -30.01 21.09
CA LYS A 24 2.14 -29.99 21.57
C LYS A 24 2.40 -28.90 22.62
N CYS A 25 1.78 -27.74 22.48
CA CYS A 25 1.93 -26.67 23.48
C CYS A 25 1.36 -27.06 24.85
N SER A 26 0.24 -27.80 24.86
CA SER A 26 -0.37 -28.31 26.09
C SER A 26 0.50 -29.36 26.79
N GLU A 27 1.25 -30.16 26.03
CA GLU A 27 2.17 -31.19 26.58
C GLU A 27 3.40 -30.57 27.27
N ILE A 28 3.86 -29.42 26.78
CA ILE A 28 5.03 -28.70 27.32
C ILE A 28 4.65 -27.87 28.56
N GLY A 29 3.37 -27.84 28.95
CA GLY A 29 2.88 -27.02 30.07
C GLY A 29 2.94 -25.52 29.80
N ALA A 30 3.08 -25.11 28.53
CA ALA A 30 3.08 -23.71 28.14
C ALA A 30 1.67 -23.12 28.20
N GLN A 31 1.57 -21.81 28.43
CA GLN A 31 0.31 -21.08 28.30
C GLN A 31 -0.28 -21.24 26.88
N ARG A 32 -1.61 -21.12 26.78
CA ARG A 32 -2.32 -21.16 25.50
C ARG A 32 -1.83 -20.01 24.62
N TYR A 33 -1.16 -20.35 23.52
CA TYR A 33 -0.72 -19.37 22.52
C TYR A 33 -1.89 -18.92 21.65
N ASP A 34 -1.82 -17.66 21.22
CA ASP A 34 -2.73 -17.11 20.21
C ASP A 34 -2.22 -17.39 18.80
N LEU A 35 -3.16 -17.39 17.84
CA LEU A 35 -2.84 -17.59 16.43
C LEU A 35 -2.47 -16.25 15.78
N VAL A 36 -1.23 -16.12 15.33
CA VAL A 36 -0.78 -14.93 14.60
C VAL A 36 -0.61 -15.27 13.12
N LEU A 37 -1.27 -14.50 12.26
CA LEU A 37 -1.08 -14.55 10.81
C LEU A 37 -0.19 -13.37 10.39
N VAL A 38 0.76 -13.65 9.50
CA VAL A 38 1.66 -12.63 8.95
C VAL A 38 1.73 -12.78 7.44
N GLY A 39 1.93 -11.66 6.76
CA GLY A 39 2.20 -11.67 5.33
C GLY A 39 2.70 -10.33 4.86
N HIS A 40 3.41 -10.34 3.74
CA HIS A 40 3.87 -9.14 3.02
C HIS A 40 3.19 -9.05 1.66
N SER A 41 2.85 -7.84 1.20
CA SER A 41 2.31 -7.60 -0.14
C SER A 41 1.06 -8.46 -0.45
N LEU A 42 1.04 -9.18 -1.56
CA LEU A 42 -0.01 -10.16 -1.90
C LEU A 42 -0.24 -11.20 -0.78
N GLY A 43 0.83 -11.58 -0.08
CA GLY A 43 0.77 -12.47 1.08
C GLY A 43 0.07 -11.82 2.26
N ALA A 44 0.25 -10.52 2.48
CA ALA A 44 -0.46 -9.74 3.50
C ALA A 44 -1.97 -9.70 3.22
N GLY A 45 -2.34 -9.45 1.97
CA GLY A 45 -3.76 -9.48 1.57
C GLY A 45 -4.37 -10.88 1.69
N THR A 46 -3.62 -11.92 1.37
CA THR A 46 -4.03 -13.31 1.60
C THR A 46 -4.20 -13.62 3.09
N ALA A 47 -3.26 -13.20 3.94
CA ALA A 47 -3.30 -13.37 5.38
C ALA A 47 -4.49 -12.64 6.01
N ALA A 48 -4.79 -11.42 5.55
CA ALA A 48 -5.95 -10.66 6.02
C ALA A 48 -7.27 -11.34 5.68
N ILE A 49 -7.43 -11.87 4.46
CA ILE A 49 -8.64 -12.65 4.11
C ILE A 49 -8.71 -13.93 4.94
N LEU A 50 -7.58 -14.62 5.12
CA LEU A 50 -7.52 -15.82 5.95
C LEU A 50 -7.91 -15.52 7.41
N ALA A 51 -7.48 -14.38 7.95
CA ALA A 51 -7.84 -13.90 9.28
C ALA A 51 -9.36 -13.76 9.40
N ILE A 52 -10.00 -13.08 8.43
CA ILE A 52 -11.47 -12.94 8.38
C ILE A 52 -12.16 -14.32 8.38
N LEU A 53 -11.65 -15.26 7.58
CA LEU A 53 -12.22 -16.61 7.49
C LEU A 53 -12.03 -17.46 8.75
N LEU A 54 -11.04 -17.16 9.58
CA LEU A 54 -10.69 -17.91 10.79
C LEU A 54 -11.16 -17.23 12.09
N GLN A 55 -11.54 -15.95 12.04
CA GLN A 55 -11.87 -15.14 13.22
C GLN A 55 -12.95 -15.77 14.12
N GLN A 56 -13.97 -16.40 13.51
CA GLN A 56 -15.03 -17.07 14.28
C GLN A 56 -14.54 -18.32 15.01
N GLU A 57 -13.56 -19.03 14.44
CA GLU A 57 -13.00 -20.26 15.01
C GLU A 57 -11.90 -19.94 16.05
N TYR A 58 -11.19 -18.82 15.89
CA TYR A 58 -10.09 -18.38 16.74
C TYR A 58 -10.26 -16.90 17.14
N PRO A 59 -11.03 -16.59 18.20
CA PRO A 59 -11.29 -15.19 18.60
C PRO A 59 -10.06 -14.39 19.03
N GLY A 60 -9.01 -15.06 19.51
CA GLY A 60 -7.71 -14.45 19.87
C GLY A 60 -6.75 -14.27 18.69
N LEU A 61 -7.18 -14.54 17.45
CA LEU A 61 -6.34 -14.40 16.28
C LEU A 61 -5.95 -12.94 16.04
N HIS A 62 -4.70 -12.70 15.67
CA HIS A 62 -4.24 -11.40 15.19
C HIS A 62 -3.52 -11.54 13.85
N CYS A 63 -3.69 -10.57 12.95
CA CYS A 63 -3.02 -10.53 11.66
C CYS A 63 -2.14 -9.28 11.54
N TYR A 64 -0.84 -9.47 11.29
CA TYR A 64 0.07 -8.39 10.90
C TYR A 64 0.26 -8.41 9.39
N ALA A 65 -0.29 -7.41 8.71
CA ALA A 65 -0.27 -7.27 7.27
C ALA A 65 0.77 -6.20 6.87
N TYR A 66 1.91 -6.61 6.32
CA TYR A 66 2.94 -5.68 5.87
C TYR A 66 2.70 -5.31 4.41
N SER A 67 2.55 -4.01 4.14
CA SER A 67 2.29 -3.47 2.80
C SER A 67 1.14 -4.17 2.04
N PRO A 68 -0.05 -4.35 2.65
CA PRO A 68 -1.16 -5.02 1.98
C PRO A 68 -1.67 -4.20 0.79
N PRO A 69 -2.25 -4.85 -0.24
CA PRO A 69 -2.83 -4.15 -1.37
C PRO A 69 -4.02 -3.29 -0.94
N GLY A 70 -4.13 -2.10 -1.53
CA GLY A 70 -5.21 -1.14 -1.23
C GLY A 70 -6.57 -1.63 -1.68
N GLY A 71 -6.64 -2.32 -2.83
CA GLY A 71 -7.90 -2.83 -3.37
C GLY A 71 -8.46 -4.09 -2.68
N LEU A 72 -8.38 -4.24 -1.35
CA LEU A 72 -8.67 -5.51 -0.67
C LEU A 72 -10.09 -5.61 -0.09
N LEU A 73 -10.50 -4.67 0.76
CA LEU A 73 -11.74 -4.77 1.54
C LEU A 73 -12.68 -3.60 1.29
N SER A 74 -13.99 -3.84 1.35
CA SER A 74 -14.96 -2.76 1.42
C SER A 74 -14.86 -2.03 2.76
N GLU A 75 -15.36 -0.80 2.82
CA GLU A 75 -15.39 0.02 4.04
C GLU A 75 -15.99 -0.72 5.24
N SER A 76 -17.13 -1.41 5.04
CA SER A 76 -17.79 -2.18 6.10
C SER A 76 -16.93 -3.35 6.60
N CYS A 77 -16.18 -4.00 5.72
CA CYS A 77 -15.27 -5.07 6.11
C CYS A 77 -14.04 -4.51 6.85
N VAL A 78 -13.51 -3.37 6.43
CA VAL A 78 -12.41 -2.69 7.12
C VAL A 78 -12.76 -2.45 8.58
N GLU A 79 -13.94 -1.89 8.86
CA GLU A 79 -14.33 -1.54 10.22
C GLU A 79 -14.35 -2.76 11.15
N GLN A 80 -14.82 -3.91 10.66
CA GLN A 80 -14.77 -5.15 11.44
C GLN A 80 -13.34 -5.65 11.67
N THR A 81 -12.49 -5.57 10.64
CA THR A 81 -11.11 -6.04 10.71
C THR A 81 -10.20 -5.21 11.59
N LYS A 82 -10.55 -3.95 11.92
CA LYS A 82 -9.76 -3.10 12.83
C LYS A 82 -9.56 -3.71 14.23
N SER A 83 -10.39 -4.67 14.62
CA SER A 83 -10.29 -5.35 15.91
C SER A 83 -9.20 -6.42 15.97
N PHE A 84 -8.82 -7.03 14.83
CA PHE A 84 -7.90 -8.17 14.79
C PHE A 84 -6.83 -8.10 13.68
N ILE A 85 -6.81 -7.06 12.86
CA ILE A 85 -5.80 -6.85 11.81
C ILE A 85 -5.09 -5.52 12.04
N THR A 86 -3.75 -5.58 12.05
CA THR A 86 -2.87 -4.41 12.01
C THR A 86 -2.07 -4.43 10.71
N SER A 87 -2.23 -3.38 9.92
CA SER A 87 -1.48 -3.18 8.69
C SER A 87 -0.33 -2.21 8.91
N VAL A 88 0.82 -2.49 8.32
CA VAL A 88 2.00 -1.62 8.35
C VAL A 88 2.31 -1.15 6.94
N VAL A 89 2.43 0.15 6.75
CA VAL A 89 2.80 0.76 5.46
C VAL A 89 3.96 1.70 5.68
N VAL A 90 4.96 1.68 4.78
CA VAL A 90 6.16 2.53 4.89
C VAL A 90 6.19 3.57 3.78
N GLY A 91 6.50 4.80 4.13
CA GLY A 91 6.83 5.87 3.19
C GLY A 91 5.76 6.06 2.10
N LYS A 92 6.20 6.00 0.85
CA LYS A 92 5.37 6.17 -0.36
C LYS A 92 5.13 4.84 -1.06
N ASP A 93 5.03 3.74 -0.31
CA ASP A 93 4.71 2.42 -0.85
C ASP A 93 3.50 2.48 -1.79
N VAL A 94 3.69 1.94 -2.99
CA VAL A 94 2.69 1.93 -4.06
C VAL A 94 1.61 0.86 -3.84
N VAL A 95 1.92 -0.27 -3.21
CA VAL A 95 1.01 -1.42 -3.16
C VAL A 95 -0.27 -1.15 -2.37
N PRO A 96 -0.22 -0.49 -1.19
CA PRO A 96 -1.43 -0.03 -0.50
C PRO A 96 -2.23 1.02 -1.26
N ARG A 97 -1.64 1.63 -2.30
CA ARG A 97 -2.23 2.69 -3.12
C ARG A 97 -2.72 2.21 -4.48
N ILE A 98 -2.53 0.94 -4.80
CA ILE A 98 -3.01 0.32 -6.03
C ILE A 98 -4.32 -0.43 -5.74
N GLY A 99 -5.36 -0.01 -6.44
CA GLY A 99 -6.63 -0.69 -6.61
C GLY A 99 -7.26 -0.26 -7.94
N LEU A 100 -8.34 -0.90 -8.38
CA LEU A 100 -8.96 -0.61 -9.67
C LEU A 100 -9.33 0.87 -9.79
N PHE A 101 -10.01 1.40 -8.78
CA PHE A 101 -10.39 2.81 -8.69
C PHE A 101 -9.15 3.73 -8.74
N GLN A 102 -8.13 3.46 -7.94
CA GLN A 102 -6.92 4.28 -7.87
C GLN A 102 -6.13 4.25 -9.20
N MET A 103 -6.12 3.12 -9.90
CA MET A 103 -5.48 2.97 -11.20
C MET A 103 -6.23 3.70 -12.32
N GLU A 104 -7.56 3.78 -12.26
CA GLU A 104 -8.37 4.57 -13.19
C GLU A 104 -8.11 6.07 -13.03
N VAL A 105 -8.04 6.54 -11.78
CA VAL A 105 -7.65 7.92 -11.45
C VAL A 105 -6.26 8.22 -12.00
N LEU A 106 -5.28 7.36 -11.70
CA LEU A 106 -3.91 7.52 -12.21
C LEU A 106 -3.85 7.52 -13.74
N ARG A 107 -4.60 6.63 -14.41
CA ARG A 107 -4.66 6.59 -15.89
C ARG A 107 -5.16 7.92 -16.44
N THR A 108 -6.22 8.46 -15.85
CA THR A 108 -6.82 9.72 -16.28
C THR A 108 -5.83 10.88 -16.10
N ASP A 109 -5.16 10.94 -14.95
CA ASP A 109 -4.13 11.94 -14.66
C ASP A 109 -2.96 11.87 -15.64
N LEU A 110 -2.47 10.66 -15.94
CA LEU A 110 -1.41 10.45 -16.91
C LEU A 110 -1.82 10.92 -18.31
N ILE A 111 -3.04 10.61 -18.75
CA ILE A 111 -3.55 11.06 -20.05
C ILE A 111 -3.63 12.59 -20.11
N ASN A 112 -4.13 13.23 -19.05
CA ASN A 112 -4.23 14.69 -18.98
C ASN A 112 -2.85 15.35 -18.99
N VAL A 113 -1.90 14.83 -18.23
CA VAL A 113 -0.51 15.30 -18.22
C VAL A 113 0.14 15.13 -19.61
N ILE A 114 -0.08 14.00 -20.29
CA ILE A 114 0.43 13.77 -21.64
C ILE A 114 -0.16 14.76 -22.65
N LYS A 115 -1.46 15.07 -22.56
CA LYS A 115 -2.14 16.02 -23.46
C LYS A 115 -1.61 17.45 -23.31
N ILE A 116 -1.27 17.86 -22.09
CA ILE A 116 -0.83 19.23 -21.77
C ILE A 116 0.70 19.38 -21.92
N SER A 117 1.44 18.28 -21.88
CA SER A 117 2.90 18.29 -21.96
C SER A 117 3.38 18.66 -23.37
N ASN A 118 4.00 19.83 -23.49
CA ASN A 118 4.72 20.26 -24.70
C ASN A 118 6.18 19.76 -24.75
N ASN A 119 6.58 18.87 -23.83
CA ASN A 119 7.93 18.31 -23.83
C ASN A 119 8.08 17.24 -24.92
N SER A 120 9.14 17.33 -25.72
CA SER A 120 9.46 16.29 -26.69
C SER A 120 9.76 14.97 -25.97
N LYS A 121 9.13 13.87 -26.43
CA LYS A 121 9.30 12.52 -25.83
C LYS A 121 10.77 12.11 -25.74
N TRP A 122 11.58 12.52 -26.73
CA TRP A 122 13.03 12.29 -26.76
C TRP A 122 13.77 12.99 -25.62
N LYS A 123 13.38 14.21 -25.21
CA LYS A 123 13.99 14.90 -24.06
C LYS A 123 13.74 14.14 -22.75
N ILE A 124 12.59 13.47 -22.63
CA ILE A 124 12.25 12.63 -21.48
C ILE A 124 13.05 11.32 -21.51
N ILE A 125 13.10 10.62 -22.64
CA ILE A 125 13.86 9.38 -22.82
C ILE A 125 15.36 9.61 -22.59
N MET A 126 15.91 10.69 -23.15
CA MET A 126 17.34 11.01 -23.04
C MET A 126 17.75 11.37 -21.60
N LYS A 127 16.83 11.96 -20.82
CA LYS A 127 17.03 12.19 -19.37
C LYS A 127 17.01 10.89 -18.54
N GLY A 128 16.31 9.84 -19.00
CA GLY A 128 16.29 8.53 -18.33
C GLY A 128 17.56 7.71 -18.57
N ILE A 129 18.23 7.93 -19.71
CA ILE A 129 19.47 7.21 -20.10
C ILE A 129 20.73 7.96 -19.65
N CYS A 130 20.66 9.29 -19.47
CA CYS A 130 21.81 10.12 -19.13
C CYS A 130 21.62 10.80 -17.76
N CYS A 131 22.20 10.20 -16.72
CA CYS A 131 22.31 10.80 -15.39
C CYS A 131 23.23 12.03 -15.45
N GLY A 132 22.69 13.23 -15.66
CA GLY A 132 23.46 14.46 -15.53
C GLY A 132 22.97 15.65 -16.36
N SER A 133 21.77 16.16 -16.09
CA SER A 133 21.47 17.55 -16.47
C SER A 133 20.43 18.13 -15.51
N SER A 134 20.93 18.88 -14.54
CA SER A 134 20.18 19.76 -13.66
C SER A 134 19.64 20.95 -14.45
N GLU A 135 18.49 20.75 -15.09
CA GLU A 135 17.48 21.80 -15.30
C GLU A 135 16.13 21.09 -15.47
N THR A 136 15.36 21.10 -14.38
CA THR A 136 13.94 20.79 -14.43
C THR A 136 13.28 21.96 -15.14
N ASP A 137 12.86 21.76 -16.39
CA ASP A 137 11.75 22.54 -16.93
C ASP A 137 10.62 22.34 -15.94
N LYS A 138 10.38 23.36 -15.10
CA LYS A 138 9.27 23.36 -14.17
C LYS A 138 8.04 23.40 -15.05
N MET A 139 7.50 22.23 -15.39
CA MET A 139 6.10 22.13 -15.80
C MET A 139 5.32 22.99 -14.81
N ASN A 140 4.50 23.89 -15.32
CA ASN A 140 3.75 24.82 -14.49
C ASN A 140 2.80 24.00 -13.60
N LEU A 141 3.28 23.62 -12.42
CA LEU A 141 2.62 22.66 -11.54
C LEU A 141 1.26 23.21 -11.11
N GLU A 142 1.12 24.53 -11.06
CA GLU A 142 -0.14 25.26 -10.81
C GLU A 142 -1.12 25.21 -11.98
N GLN A 143 -0.65 25.03 -13.21
CA GLN A 143 -1.52 24.77 -14.36
C GLN A 143 -1.96 23.31 -14.39
N VAL A 144 -1.05 22.37 -14.11
CA VAL A 144 -1.36 20.94 -14.00
C VAL A 144 -2.33 20.69 -12.85
N ARG A 145 -2.11 21.29 -11.67
CA ARG A 145 -3.02 21.22 -10.52
C ARG A 145 -4.41 21.75 -10.85
N ARG A 146 -4.53 22.90 -11.52
CA ARG A 146 -5.83 23.47 -11.91
C ARG A 146 -6.61 22.59 -12.89
N GLU A 147 -5.93 21.93 -13.81
CA GLU A 147 -6.57 20.97 -14.73
C GLU A 147 -6.89 19.63 -14.05
N ILE A 148 -6.06 19.19 -13.09
CA ILE A 148 -6.38 18.09 -12.18
C ILE A 148 -7.54 18.45 -11.25
N GLU A 149 -7.80 19.72 -10.90
CA GLU A 149 -8.93 20.11 -10.04
C GLU A 149 -10.26 20.18 -10.81
N LYS A 150 -10.24 20.45 -12.12
CA LYS A 150 -11.41 20.39 -13.02
C LYS A 150 -11.84 18.95 -13.35
N ARG A 151 -11.71 18.02 -12.39
CA ARG A 151 -12.07 16.60 -12.55
C ARG A 151 -13.54 16.51 -12.92
N ASP A 152 -13.82 16.01 -14.11
CA ASP A 152 -15.09 15.35 -14.37
C ASP A 152 -14.80 13.86 -14.50
N LEU A 153 -14.99 13.13 -13.39
CA LEU A 153 -14.85 11.67 -13.35
C LEU A 153 -15.83 10.97 -14.30
N ASN A 154 -16.82 11.67 -14.83
CA ASN A 154 -17.81 11.16 -15.79
C ASN A 154 -17.49 11.51 -17.24
N ALA A 155 -16.51 12.37 -17.52
CA ALA A 155 -16.16 12.78 -18.88
C ALA A 155 -15.15 11.80 -19.51
N HIS A 156 -15.62 10.63 -19.90
CA HIS A 156 -14.83 9.70 -20.72
C HIS A 156 -14.77 10.19 -22.17
N PRO A 157 -13.58 10.41 -22.80
CA PRO A 157 -13.49 10.87 -24.19
C PRO A 157 -13.62 9.73 -25.22
N SER A 158 -14.24 8.61 -24.86
CA SER A 158 -14.40 7.45 -25.76
C SER A 158 -15.64 6.68 -25.35
N ASP A 159 -16.79 7.11 -25.86
CA ASP A 159 -17.91 6.19 -26.11
C ASP A 159 -17.39 5.15 -27.11
N ASP A 160 -17.08 3.96 -26.58
CA ASP A 160 -17.45 2.66 -27.14
C ASP A 160 -17.00 1.56 -26.15
N ASP A 161 -17.97 1.00 -25.44
CA ASP A 161 -18.03 -0.36 -24.89
C ASP A 161 -17.34 -0.80 -23.59
N ILE A 162 -16.96 0.11 -22.68
CA ILE A 162 -16.89 -0.27 -21.24
C ILE A 162 -17.40 0.88 -20.37
N THR A 163 -18.68 0.84 -20.02
CA THR A 163 -19.17 1.48 -18.80
C THR A 163 -18.51 0.77 -17.61
N LEU A 164 -17.26 1.15 -17.32
CA LEU A 164 -16.60 0.87 -16.05
C LEU A 164 -17.39 1.62 -14.99
N VAL A 165 -18.47 0.98 -14.53
CA VAL A 165 -19.23 1.36 -13.35
C VAL A 165 -18.22 1.76 -12.30
N ALA A 166 -18.23 3.03 -11.87
CA ALA A 166 -17.37 3.55 -10.82
C ALA A 166 -17.19 2.48 -9.74
N HIS A 167 -16.04 1.78 -9.78
CA HIS A 167 -15.87 0.60 -8.96
C HIS A 167 -15.91 1.04 -7.50
N THR A 168 -16.72 0.37 -6.68
CA THR A 168 -16.79 0.68 -5.25
C THR A 168 -15.36 0.72 -4.68
N PRO A 169 -14.95 1.83 -4.05
CA PRO A 169 -13.59 1.94 -3.53
C PRO A 169 -13.35 0.83 -2.50
N LEU A 170 -12.18 0.22 -2.63
CA LEU A 170 -11.69 -0.79 -1.72
C LEU A 170 -10.45 -0.24 -1.01
N TYR A 171 -10.23 -0.74 0.20
CA TYR A 171 -9.27 -0.19 1.14
C TYR A 171 -8.35 -1.27 1.73
N PRO A 172 -7.16 -0.88 2.21
CA PRO A 172 -6.29 -1.77 2.98
C PRO A 172 -7.00 -2.28 4.25
N PRO A 173 -6.71 -3.50 4.71
CA PRO A 173 -7.38 -4.11 5.85
C PRO A 173 -6.92 -3.53 7.20
N GLY A 174 -7.76 -3.65 8.23
CA GLY A 174 -7.36 -3.41 9.63
C GLY A 174 -7.05 -1.95 9.97
N LYS A 175 -6.42 -1.76 11.14
CA LYS A 175 -5.84 -0.46 11.54
C LYS A 175 -4.49 -0.28 10.88
N ILE A 176 -4.16 0.93 10.42
CA ILE A 176 -2.92 1.15 9.67
C ILE A 176 -1.91 1.94 10.51
N ILE A 177 -0.73 1.36 10.68
CA ILE A 177 0.47 2.06 11.10
C ILE A 177 1.20 2.53 9.84
N HIS A 178 1.26 3.85 9.64
CA HIS A 178 2.04 4.45 8.56
C HIS A 178 3.38 4.94 9.12
N VAL A 179 4.46 4.32 8.67
CA VAL A 179 5.82 4.74 9.02
C VAL A 179 6.28 5.81 8.03
N VAL A 180 6.34 7.05 8.48
CA VAL A 180 6.76 8.20 7.67
C VAL A 180 8.24 8.52 7.90
N ARG A 181 8.93 8.94 6.83
CA ARG A 181 10.33 9.38 6.86
C ARG A 181 10.37 10.90 6.86
N SER A 182 10.97 11.51 7.88
CA SER A 182 11.25 12.94 7.93
C SER A 182 12.73 13.19 7.73
N HIS A 183 13.08 14.03 6.75
CA HIS A 183 14.43 14.57 6.63
C HIS A 183 14.45 15.93 7.33
N PRO A 184 15.03 16.05 8.54
CA PRO A 184 15.12 17.34 9.21
C PRO A 184 15.90 18.31 8.33
N LYS A 185 15.25 19.40 7.92
CA LYS A 185 15.90 20.49 7.17
C LYS A 185 16.78 21.27 8.14
N ASN A 186 18.09 21.26 7.93
CA ASN A 186 18.96 22.22 8.61
C ASN A 186 18.79 23.58 7.90
N ASN A 187 18.51 24.64 8.65
CA ASN A 187 18.40 26.03 8.16
C ASN A 187 19.78 26.63 7.81
N GLY A 188 20.65 25.87 7.15
CA GLY A 188 21.99 26.33 6.80
C GLY A 188 22.62 25.44 5.73
N SER A 189 23.01 26.09 4.63
CA SER A 189 23.71 25.57 3.45
C SER A 189 22.88 24.81 2.41
N SER A 190 22.61 25.54 1.33
CA SER A 190 22.32 25.02 0.00
C SER A 190 23.59 24.36 -0.55
N LEU A 191 23.76 23.06 -0.30
CA LEU A 191 24.49 22.18 -1.19
C LEU A 191 23.99 20.75 -0.96
N CYS A 192 23.69 20.09 -2.06
CA CYS A 192 23.14 18.74 -2.14
C CYS A 192 23.89 17.75 -1.22
N CYS A 193 23.12 16.90 -0.52
CA CYS A 193 23.60 15.78 0.31
C CYS A 193 24.06 16.13 1.74
N GLY A 194 23.11 16.54 2.59
CA GLY A 194 23.25 16.29 4.02
C GLY A 194 23.00 14.80 4.29
N ASN A 195 24.03 14.06 4.71
CA ASN A 195 23.96 12.67 5.18
C ASN A 195 23.25 12.54 6.54
N ASN A 196 22.12 13.23 6.72
CA ASN A 196 21.32 13.02 7.91
C ASN A 196 20.47 11.77 7.69
N GLU A 197 20.65 10.79 8.56
CA GLU A 197 19.79 9.62 8.58
C GLU A 197 18.32 10.08 8.68
N PRO A 198 17.42 9.51 7.86
CA PRO A 198 16.02 9.84 7.96
C PRO A 198 15.48 9.45 9.33
N VAL A 199 14.73 10.36 9.95
CA VAL A 199 14.00 10.06 11.18
C VAL A 199 12.72 9.34 10.79
N TYR A 200 12.49 8.16 11.36
CA TYR A 200 11.28 7.38 11.15
C TYR A 200 10.29 7.69 12.28
N GLN A 201 9.02 7.82 11.92
CA GLN A 201 7.94 8.00 12.89
C GLN A 201 6.76 7.13 12.48
N ALA A 202 6.26 6.30 13.40
CA ALA A 202 5.00 5.60 13.21
C ALA A 202 3.82 6.48 13.63
N ILE A 203 2.85 6.63 12.74
CA ILE A 203 1.58 7.31 13.00
C ILE A 203 0.42 6.37 12.65
N TRP A 204 -0.70 6.53 13.34
CA TRP A 204 -1.95 5.89 12.90
C TRP A 204 -2.49 6.63 11.68
N ALA A 205 -2.83 5.89 10.63
CA ALA A 205 -3.39 6.42 9.40
C ALA A 205 -4.79 5.85 9.14
N ASP A 206 -5.64 6.66 8.52
CA ASP A 206 -6.95 6.22 8.06
C ASP A 206 -6.82 5.39 6.77
N ASN A 207 -7.73 4.43 6.59
CA ASN A 207 -7.71 3.54 5.43
C ASN A 207 -7.90 4.29 4.08
N THR A 208 -8.50 5.48 4.11
CA THR A 208 -8.67 6.39 2.96
C THR A 208 -7.40 7.20 2.63
N SER A 209 -6.38 7.19 3.49
CA SER A 209 -5.10 7.90 3.24
C SER A 209 -4.28 7.30 2.08
N PHE A 210 -4.76 6.18 1.52
CA PHE A 210 -4.11 5.41 0.48
C PHE A 210 -4.91 5.37 -0.83
N ASP A 211 -5.90 6.26 -1.00
CA ASP A 211 -6.80 6.29 -2.17
C ASP A 211 -6.19 6.89 -3.44
N GLU A 212 -4.93 7.35 -3.39
CA GLU A 212 -4.25 7.93 -4.54
C GLU A 212 -2.84 7.34 -4.70
N VAL A 213 -2.46 7.06 -5.95
CA VAL A 213 -1.12 6.59 -6.31
C VAL A 213 -0.15 7.77 -6.28
N VAL A 214 0.80 7.74 -5.34
CA VAL A 214 1.86 8.75 -5.23
C VAL A 214 3.06 8.33 -6.08
N VAL A 215 3.24 8.98 -7.23
CA VAL A 215 4.41 8.73 -8.09
C VAL A 215 5.68 9.24 -7.41
N SER A 216 6.57 8.34 -7.02
CA SER A 216 7.84 8.65 -6.35
C SER A 216 8.93 7.67 -6.77
N PRO A 217 10.19 8.09 -6.95
CA PRO A 217 11.32 7.18 -7.20
C PRO A 217 11.48 6.10 -6.12
N THR A 218 11.04 6.38 -4.89
CA THR A 218 11.14 5.46 -3.75
C THR A 218 9.97 4.50 -3.62
N MET A 219 8.88 4.65 -4.40
CA MET A 219 7.62 3.95 -4.11
C MET A 219 7.71 2.42 -4.17
N ILE A 220 8.61 1.89 -5.01
CA ILE A 220 8.89 0.46 -5.12
C ILE A 220 9.86 0.03 -4.01
N ASN A 221 10.86 0.84 -3.70
CA ASN A 221 11.81 0.53 -2.64
C ASN A 221 11.12 0.51 -1.26
N ASP A 222 10.25 1.49 -0.99
CA ASP A 222 9.45 1.57 0.24
C ASP A 222 8.52 0.35 0.42
N HIS A 223 8.23 -0.39 -0.65
CA HIS A 223 7.47 -1.64 -0.61
C HIS A 223 8.30 -2.87 -0.18
N MET A 224 9.61 -2.87 -0.43
CA MET A 224 10.44 -4.07 -0.24
C MET A 224 10.54 -4.47 1.23
N PRO A 225 10.47 -5.78 1.56
CA PRO A 225 10.38 -6.26 2.94
C PRO A 225 11.58 -5.86 3.81
N ASP A 226 12.78 -5.81 3.21
CA ASP A 226 14.02 -5.30 3.77
C ASP A 226 13.89 -3.83 4.20
N ASN A 227 13.34 -2.97 3.35
CA ASN A 227 13.07 -1.57 3.70
C ASN A 227 11.95 -1.41 4.74
N VAL A 228 11.00 -2.35 4.80
CA VAL A 228 9.96 -2.37 5.83
C VAL A 228 10.56 -2.74 7.19
N MET A 229 11.42 -3.76 7.23
CA MET A 229 12.15 -4.15 8.44
C MET A 229 13.04 -3.01 8.94
N ASP A 230 13.89 -2.47 8.07
CA ASP A 230 14.79 -1.36 8.40
C ASP A 230 14.04 -0.13 8.94
N ALA A 231 12.84 0.12 8.42
CA ALA A 231 11.99 1.21 8.89
C ALA A 231 11.44 0.92 10.29
N LEU A 232 10.98 -0.30 10.55
CA LEU A 232 10.42 -0.70 11.85
C LEU A 232 11.47 -0.75 12.95
N GLU A 233 12.72 -1.13 12.65
CA GLU A 233 13.83 -1.11 13.62
C GLU A 233 14.25 0.31 14.04
N LYS A 234 13.88 1.32 13.25
CA LYS A 234 14.25 2.73 13.45
C LYS A 234 13.14 3.60 14.05
N VAL A 235 11.97 3.01 14.34
CA VAL A 235 10.78 3.68 14.91
C VAL A 235 10.78 3.59 16.43
#